data_AF-A0A2V9JRJ9-F1
#
_entry.id   AF-A0A2V9JRJ9-F1
#
_cell.length_a   1.000
_cell.length_b   1.000
_cell.length_c   1.000
_cell.angle_alpha   90.00
_cell.angle_beta   90.00
_cell.angle_gamma   90.00
#
_symmetry.space_group_name_H-M   'P 1'
#
loop_
_entity.id
_entity.type
_entity.pdbx_description
1 polymer ?
#
loop_
_entity_poly.entity_id
_entity_poly.type
_entity_poly.pdbx_seq_one_letter_code
_entity_poly.pdbx_strand_id
1 'polypeptide(L)'
;PANILANPAADIIKSIPSVWDETVVLSVSAIGEVAAFARRAGNTWFVAVNNGPIARAVRVAPPVLGPGSYKSVLVRDAGEASAVKIEHMTSRSGDSISIDLRSGGGFVARFVK
;
A
#
# COMPACT_ATOMS: atom_id res chain seq x y z
N PRO A 1 -19.43 -14.15 3.16
CA PRO A 1 -18.22 -14.64 2.44
C PRO A 1 -18.18 -14.26 0.95
N ALA A 2 -19.28 -14.39 0.21
CA ALA A 2 -19.35 -14.14 -1.23
C ALA A 2 -18.76 -12.79 -1.67
N ASN A 3 -19.10 -11.69 -0.97
CA ASN A 3 -18.61 -10.35 -1.28
C ASN A 3 -17.08 -10.22 -1.15
N ILE A 4 -16.47 -10.92 -0.19
CA ILE A 4 -15.00 -10.92 -0.03
C ILE A 4 -14.35 -11.68 -1.17
N LEU A 5 -14.91 -12.83 -1.55
CA LEU A 5 -14.36 -13.68 -2.61
C LEU A 5 -14.49 -13.05 -3.99
N ALA A 6 -15.56 -12.28 -4.23
CA ALA A 6 -15.80 -11.56 -5.48
C ALA A 6 -15.02 -10.24 -5.58
N ASN A 7 -14.42 -9.74 -4.49
CA ASN A 7 -13.71 -8.48 -4.50
C ASN A 7 -12.35 -8.64 -5.22
N PRO A 8 -11.99 -7.77 -6.18
CA PRO A 8 -10.68 -7.81 -6.83
C PRO A 8 -9.49 -7.81 -5.86
N ALA A 9 -9.62 -7.17 -4.70
CA ALA A 9 -8.59 -7.11 -3.68
C ALA A 9 -8.48 -8.37 -2.81
N ALA A 10 -9.29 -9.41 -3.05
CA ALA A 10 -9.28 -10.64 -2.25
C ALA A 10 -7.87 -11.25 -2.10
N ASP A 11 -7.11 -11.28 -3.20
CA ASP A 11 -5.79 -11.91 -3.22
C ASP A 11 -4.76 -11.13 -2.40
N ILE A 12 -4.81 -9.79 -2.43
CA ILE A 12 -3.91 -9.00 -1.60
C ILE A 12 -4.28 -9.16 -0.11
N ILE A 13 -5.57 -9.17 0.21
CA ILE A 13 -6.06 -9.34 1.60
C ILE A 13 -5.61 -10.68 2.17
N LYS A 14 -5.79 -11.77 1.41
CA LYS A 14 -5.34 -13.12 1.81
C LYS A 14 -3.84 -13.23 2.00
N SER A 15 -3.05 -12.34 1.39
CA SER A 15 -1.60 -12.38 1.46
C SER A 15 -0.98 -11.60 2.62
N ILE A 16 -1.77 -10.78 3.33
CA ILE A 16 -1.27 -9.98 4.44
C ILE A 16 -1.02 -10.92 5.64
N PRO A 17 0.22 -10.99 6.17
CA PRO A 17 0.53 -11.78 7.34
C PRO A 17 -0.02 -11.13 8.62
N SER A 18 -0.18 -11.94 9.66
CA SER A 18 -0.55 -11.48 11.01
C SER A 18 0.64 -11.04 11.86
N VAL A 19 1.86 -11.43 11.48
CA VAL A 19 3.11 -11.10 12.17
C VAL A 19 4.09 -10.45 11.20
N TRP A 20 4.96 -9.58 11.75
CA TRP A 20 5.87 -8.76 10.97
C TRP A 20 7.26 -8.83 11.58
N ASP A 21 8.27 -8.98 10.73
CA ASP A 21 9.68 -8.88 11.14
C ASP A 21 10.05 -7.43 11.44
N GLU A 22 9.41 -6.50 10.73
CA GLU A 22 9.76 -5.08 10.76
C GLU A 22 8.54 -4.21 10.46
N THR A 23 8.46 -3.07 11.13
CA THR A 23 7.46 -2.03 10.88
C THR A 23 8.14 -0.66 10.94
N VAL A 24 7.97 0.12 9.87
CA VAL A 24 8.51 1.46 9.73
C VAL A 24 7.35 2.43 9.52
N VAL A 25 7.26 3.46 10.36
CA VAL A 25 6.34 4.58 10.14
C VAL A 25 6.95 5.49 9.08
N LEU A 26 6.21 5.73 8.01
CA LEU A 26 6.69 6.57 6.91
C LEU A 26 6.55 8.05 7.28
N SER A 27 7.51 8.85 6.82
CA SER A 27 7.63 10.28 7.15
C SER A 27 6.43 11.13 6.75
N VAL A 28 5.60 10.65 5.83
CA VAL A 28 4.37 11.34 5.44
C VAL A 28 3.27 11.27 6.50
N SER A 29 3.41 10.40 7.52
CA SER A 29 2.41 10.26 8.58
C SER A 29 2.26 11.53 9.42
N ALA A 30 1.01 11.89 9.72
CA ALA A 30 0.66 13.04 10.55
C ALA A 30 -0.63 12.75 11.33
N ILE A 31 -0.65 13.10 12.62
CA ILE A 31 -1.77 12.84 13.52
C ILE A 31 -3.04 13.53 13.01
N GLY A 32 -4.13 12.78 12.89
CA GLY A 32 -5.41 13.28 12.38
C GLY A 32 -5.48 13.45 10.86
N GLU A 33 -4.39 13.20 10.15
CA GLU A 33 -4.28 13.52 8.73
C GLU A 33 -4.01 12.29 7.86
N VAL A 34 -2.96 11.53 8.14
CA VAL A 34 -2.57 10.36 7.34
C VAL A 34 -1.72 9.43 8.19
N ALA A 35 -1.97 8.12 8.08
CA ALA A 35 -1.17 7.10 8.71
C ALA A 35 -0.56 6.21 7.62
N ALA A 36 0.76 6.19 7.52
CA ALA A 36 1.49 5.48 6.48
C ALA A 36 2.57 4.58 7.08
N PHE A 37 2.55 3.30 6.71
CA PHE A 37 3.47 2.29 7.24
C PHE A 37 4.09 1.47 6.10
N ALA A 38 5.34 1.08 6.27
CA ALA A 38 5.95 -0.04 5.55
C ALA A 38 6.18 -1.19 6.54
N ARG A 39 5.75 -2.41 6.21
CA ARG A 39 5.93 -3.59 7.06
C ARG A 39 6.50 -4.76 6.25
N ARG A 40 7.39 -5.55 6.86
CA ARG A 40 8.05 -6.68 6.20
C ARG A 40 7.76 -8.00 6.91
N ALA A 41 7.58 -9.04 6.11
CA ALA A 41 7.64 -10.42 6.53
C ALA A 41 8.46 -11.22 5.51
N GLY A 42 9.58 -11.79 5.95
CA GLY A 42 10.57 -12.42 5.09
C GLY A 42 11.05 -11.45 4.01
N ASN A 43 10.84 -11.83 2.75
CA ASN A 43 11.20 -11.05 1.56
C ASN A 43 10.06 -10.21 0.98
N THR A 44 8.92 -10.12 1.69
CA THR A 44 7.75 -9.37 1.23
C THR A 44 7.58 -8.10 2.04
N TRP A 45 7.47 -6.97 1.35
CA TRP A 45 7.09 -5.70 1.94
C TRP A 45 5.65 -5.36 1.62
N PHE A 46 4.99 -4.72 2.58
CA PHE A 46 3.68 -4.12 2.41
C PHE A 46 3.76 -2.64 2.77
N VAL A 47 3.24 -1.77 1.92
CA VAL A 47 3.03 -0.36 2.22
C VAL A 47 1.53 -0.12 2.34
N ALA A 48 1.09 0.44 3.46
CA ALA A 48 -0.30 0.78 3.68
C ALA A 48 -0.41 2.25 4.07
N VAL A 49 -1.35 2.96 3.44
CA VAL A 49 -1.65 4.37 3.72
C VAL A 49 -3.14 4.51 3.94
N ASN A 50 -3.51 5.13 5.05
CA ASN A 50 -4.89 5.49 5.38
C ASN A 50 -4.99 7.01 5.49
N ASN A 51 -5.92 7.60 4.75
CA ASN A 51 -6.09 9.05 4.67
C ASN A 51 -7.24 9.53 5.55
N GLY A 52 -7.04 10.70 6.15
CA GLY A 52 -8.08 11.44 6.86
C GLY A 52 -9.09 12.10 5.92
N PRO A 53 -9.87 13.07 6.42
CA PRO A 53 -10.98 13.67 5.68
C PRO A 53 -10.55 14.62 4.54
N ILE A 54 -9.27 14.93 4.43
CA ILE A 54 -8.74 15.86 3.42
C ILE A 54 -8.01 15.06 2.36
N ALA A 55 -8.50 15.14 1.11
CA ALA A 55 -7.83 14.54 -0.05
C ALA A 55 -6.43 15.14 -0.24
N ARG A 56 -5.47 14.31 -0.61
CA ARG A 56 -4.06 14.73 -0.73
C ARG A 56 -3.28 13.83 -1.68
N ALA A 57 -2.25 14.38 -2.31
CA ALA A 57 -1.25 13.58 -3.00
C ALA A 57 -0.07 13.34 -2.06
N VAL A 58 0.33 12.08 -1.92
CA VAL A 58 1.52 11.69 -1.15
C VAL A 58 2.50 10.94 -2.03
N ARG A 59 3.78 11.11 -1.75
CA ARG A 59 4.84 10.33 -2.37
C ARG A 59 5.50 9.49 -1.31
N VAL A 60 5.47 8.17 -1.51
CA VAL A 60 6.16 7.22 -0.64
C VAL A 60 7.29 6.59 -1.43
N ALA A 61 8.52 6.89 -1.07
CA ALA A 61 9.66 6.08 -1.45
C ALA A 61 9.83 5.06 -0.32
N PRO A 62 9.52 3.78 -0.51
CA PRO A 62 9.62 2.82 0.57
C PRO A 62 11.10 2.69 0.93
N PRO A 63 11.57 3.24 2.08
CA PRO A 63 13.02 3.34 2.36
C PRO A 63 13.67 1.98 2.56
N VAL A 64 12.84 0.93 2.64
CA VAL A 64 13.17 -0.35 3.26
C VAL A 64 13.17 -1.51 2.27
N LEU A 65 12.83 -1.28 1.00
CA LEU A 65 12.88 -2.37 0.01
C LEU A 65 14.31 -2.90 -0.13
N GLY A 66 15.35 -2.11 0.12
CA GLY A 66 16.72 -2.50 -0.14
C GLY A 66 16.99 -2.66 -1.65
N PRO A 67 18.23 -2.96 -2.06
CA PRO A 67 18.59 -3.04 -3.48
C PRO A 67 17.92 -4.24 -4.18
N GLY A 68 17.44 -4.00 -5.40
CA GLY A 68 16.86 -5.04 -6.25
C GLY A 68 15.64 -4.57 -7.03
N SER A 69 15.02 -5.55 -7.69
CA SER A 69 13.76 -5.42 -8.42
C SER A 69 12.68 -6.21 -7.67
N TYR A 70 11.48 -5.67 -7.62
CA TYR A 70 10.35 -6.22 -6.88
C TYR A 70 9.16 -6.36 -7.82
N LYS A 71 8.51 -7.53 -7.79
CA LYS A 71 7.17 -7.68 -8.33
C LYS A 71 6.21 -6.99 -7.37
N SER A 72 5.54 -5.97 -7.87
CA SER A 72 4.66 -5.12 -7.07
C SER A 72 3.21 -5.22 -7.53
N VAL A 73 2.32 -5.27 -6.54
CA VAL A 73 0.87 -5.15 -6.72
C VAL A 73 0.42 -3.93 -5.92
N LEU A 74 -0.15 -2.95 -6.59
CA LEU A 74 -0.65 -1.72 -5.99
C LEU A 74 -2.17 -1.73 -6.07
N VAL A 75 -2.81 -1.39 -4.96
CA VAL A 75 -4.27 -1.26 -4.84
C VAL A 75 -4.57 0.17 -4.45
N ARG A 76 -5.22 0.88 -5.37
CA ARG A 76 -5.57 2.29 -5.29
C ARG A 76 -7.07 2.44 -5.24
N ASP A 77 -7.56 3.51 -4.63
CA ASP A 77 -8.94 3.93 -4.81
C ASP A 77 -9.23 4.22 -6.30
N ALA A 78 -10.43 3.91 -6.75
CA ALA A 78 -10.91 4.20 -8.11
C ALA A 78 -12.13 5.13 -8.07
N GLY A 79 -12.88 5.24 -9.18
CA GLY A 79 -13.95 6.24 -9.38
C GLY A 79 -15.02 6.26 -8.28
N GLU A 80 -15.56 5.09 -7.90
CA GLU A 80 -16.56 4.94 -6.83
C GLU A 80 -15.92 4.54 -5.50
N ALA A 81 -16.59 4.83 -4.38
CA ALA A 81 -16.04 4.60 -3.04
C ALA A 81 -15.67 3.13 -2.73
N SER A 82 -16.38 2.17 -3.33
CA SER A 82 -16.10 0.74 -3.17
C SER A 82 -15.18 0.17 -4.27
N ALA A 83 -14.81 1.00 -5.25
CA ALA A 83 -14.04 0.56 -6.40
C ALA A 83 -12.55 0.71 -6.13
N VAL A 84 -11.79 -0.32 -6.49
CA VAL A 84 -10.33 -0.32 -6.43
C VAL A 84 -9.74 -0.53 -7.81
N LYS A 85 -8.59 0.08 -8.06
CA LYS A 85 -7.74 -0.19 -9.21
C LYS A 85 -6.54 -1.02 -8.76
N ILE A 86 -6.34 -2.16 -9.41
CA ILE A 86 -5.19 -3.05 -9.17
C ILE A 86 -4.18 -2.86 -10.28
N GLU A 87 -2.94 -2.58 -9.91
CA GLU A 87 -1.83 -2.38 -10.84
C GLU A 87 -0.72 -3.39 -10.53
N HIS A 88 -0.28 -4.10 -11.56
CA HIS A 88 0.88 -4.99 -11.49
C HIS A 88 2.05 -4.32 -12.20
N MET A 89 3.16 -4.16 -11.49
CA MET A 89 4.34 -3.52 -12.06
C MET A 89 5.62 -4.05 -11.43
N THR A 90 6.75 -3.69 -12.03
CA THR A 90 8.07 -3.92 -11.45
C THR A 90 8.55 -2.63 -10.80
N SER A 91 8.81 -2.67 -9.49
CA SER A 91 9.36 -1.56 -8.72
C SER A 91 10.82 -1.81 -8.38
N ARG A 92 11.65 -0.77 -8.32
CA ARG A 92 13.06 -0.85 -7.94
C ARG A 92 13.33 -0.10 -6.64
N SER A 93 14.47 -0.42 -6.04
CA SER A 93 14.99 0.35 -4.92
C SER A 93 15.16 1.82 -5.30
N GLY A 94 14.62 2.73 -4.48
CA GLY A 94 14.66 4.17 -4.74
C GLY A 94 13.49 4.71 -5.57
N ASP A 95 12.67 3.85 -6.17
CA ASP A 95 11.46 4.31 -6.87
C ASP A 95 10.50 4.92 -5.85
N SER A 96 9.97 6.10 -6.20
CA SER A 96 8.93 6.75 -5.43
C SER A 96 7.56 6.45 -6.02
N ILE A 97 6.63 6.03 -5.17
CA ILE A 97 5.25 5.76 -5.57
C ILE A 97 4.42 7.00 -5.24
N SER A 98 3.86 7.61 -6.28
CA SER A 98 2.85 8.66 -6.12
C SER A 98 1.50 8.04 -5.82
N ILE A 99 0.79 8.57 -4.83
CA ILE A 99 -0.52 8.10 -4.40
C ILE A 99 -1.43 9.31 -4.26
N ASP A 100 -2.50 9.33 -5.04
CA ASP A 100 -3.57 10.29 -4.88
C ASP A 100 -4.61 9.71 -3.93
N LEU A 101 -4.66 10.24 -2.72
CA LEU A 101 -5.56 9.79 -1.65
C LEU A 101 -6.85 10.60 -1.68
N ARG A 102 -7.98 9.90 -1.75
CA ARG A 102 -9.31 10.49 -1.57
C ARG A 102 -9.57 10.78 -0.09
N SER A 103 -10.53 11.65 0.20
CA SER A 103 -11.04 11.82 1.58
C SER A 103 -11.50 10.49 2.15
N GLY A 104 -10.95 10.09 3.30
CA GLY A 104 -11.25 8.80 3.95
C GLY A 104 -10.78 7.57 3.18
N GLY A 105 -10.01 7.77 2.10
CA GLY A 105 -9.52 6.73 1.22
C GLY A 105 -8.20 6.13 1.69
N GLY A 106 -7.57 5.35 0.81
CA GLY A 106 -6.35 4.67 1.17
C GLY A 106 -5.59 4.07 0.00
N PHE A 107 -4.55 3.32 0.38
CA PHE A 107 -3.67 2.64 -0.55
C PHE A 107 -3.01 1.45 0.13
N VAL A 108 -2.87 0.36 -0.61
CA VAL A 108 -2.04 -0.78 -0.19
C VAL A 108 -1.16 -1.21 -1.35
N ALA A 109 0.10 -1.49 -1.09
CA ALA A 109 0.99 -2.14 -2.04
C ALA A 109 1.71 -3.31 -1.40
N ARG A 110 1.93 -4.36 -2.19
CA ARG A 110 2.76 -5.51 -1.84
C ARG A 110 3.94 -5.58 -2.79
N PHE A 111 5.14 -5.78 -2.27
CA PHE A 111 6.38 -5.93 -3.01
C PHE A 111 7.03 -7.25 -2.65
N VAL A 112 7.20 -8.12 -3.63
CA VAL A 112 7.86 -9.41 -3.47
C VAL A 112 9.13 -9.39 -4.31
N LYS A 113 10.26 -9.74 -3.70
CA LYS A 113 11.53 -9.88 -4.43
C LYS A 113 11.50 -11.05 -5.41
#